data_AF-A0A2D4L846-F1
#
_entry.id   AF-A0A2D4L846-F1
#
_cell.length_a   1.000
_cell.length_b   1.000
_cell.length_c   1.000
_cell.angle_alpha   90.00
_cell.angle_beta   90.00
_cell.angle_gamma   90.00
#
_symmetry.space_group_name_H-M   'P 1'
#
loop_
_entity.id
_entity.type
_entity.pdbx_description
1 polymer ?
#
loop_
_entity_poly.entity_id
_entity_poly.type
_entity_poly.pdbx_seq_one_letter_code
_entity_poly.pdbx_strand_id
1 'polypeptide(L)'
;WCKFDDDVVSRCTKEEAIEHNYGGHDDDLSVRHCTNAYMLVYIRESKLSEVLQAVTDHDIPQQLVERLQEEKRIEAQKRKERQEAHLYMQVQVSLEKELP
;
A
#
# COMPACT_ATOMS: atom_id res chain seq x y z
N TRP A 1 19.40 -5.35 -3.69
CA TRP A 1 18.09 -5.76 -3.16
C TRP A 1 17.30 -4.50 -2.83
N CYS A 2 16.01 -4.61 -2.54
CA CYS A 2 15.19 -3.49 -2.07
C CYS A 2 14.45 -3.90 -0.80
N LYS A 3 14.40 -3.01 0.18
CA LYS A 3 13.55 -3.13 1.36
C LYS A 3 12.24 -2.41 1.08
N PHE A 4 11.12 -3.10 1.27
CA PHE A 4 9.78 -2.54 1.20
C PHE A 4 9.26 -2.45 2.64
N ASP A 5 9.12 -1.23 3.15
CA ASP A 5 8.70 -0.90 4.52
C ASP A 5 7.49 0.04 4.42
N ASP A 6 6.30 -0.55 4.24
CA ASP A 6 5.04 0.13 3.94
C ASP A 6 5.14 1.15 2.77
N ASP A 7 5.09 2.45 3.06
CA ASP A 7 5.18 3.52 2.08
C ASP A 7 6.61 3.88 1.68
N VAL A 8 7.62 3.29 2.34
CA VAL A 8 9.04 3.55 2.11
C VAL A 8 9.69 2.39 1.38
N VAL A 9 10.26 2.69 0.21
CA VAL A 9 11.08 1.75 -0.57
C VAL A 9 12.52 2.25 -0.60
N SER A 10 13.46 1.43 -0.13
CA SER A 10 14.89 1.78 -0.08
C SER A 10 15.77 0.69 -0.66
N ARG A 11 16.96 1.08 -1.15
CA ARG A 11 17.98 0.14 -1.63
C ARG A 11 18.70 -0.47 -0.44
N CYS A 12 18.93 -1.77 -0.49
CA CYS A 12 19.67 -2.50 0.55
C CYS A 12 20.68 -3.47 -0.08
N THR A 13 21.66 -3.86 0.74
CA THR A 13 22.67 -4.85 0.38
C THR A 13 22.09 -6.26 0.40
N LYS A 14 22.85 -7.24 -0.09
CA LYS A 14 22.42 -8.64 -0.09
C LYS A 14 22.45 -9.22 1.33
N GLU A 15 23.43 -8.80 2.11
CA GLU A 15 23.66 -9.18 3.50
C GLU A 15 22.48 -8.70 4.36
N GLU A 16 22.02 -7.46 4.17
CA GLU A 16 20.82 -6.91 4.83
C GLU A 16 19.54 -7.66 4.45
N ALA A 17 19.43 -8.14 3.20
CA ALA A 17 18.25 -8.85 2.72
C ALA A 17 18.22 -10.32 3.17
N ILE A 18 19.37 -10.96 3.37
CA ILE A 18 19.46 -12.40 3.62
C ILE A 18 20.04 -12.71 5.00
N GLU A 19 21.30 -12.35 5.24
CA GLU A 19 22.06 -12.75 6.44
C GLU A 19 21.49 -12.13 7.71
N HIS A 20 21.13 -10.85 7.67
CA HIS A 20 20.51 -10.16 8.80
C HIS A 20 19.11 -10.70 9.16
N ASN A 21 18.51 -11.55 8.32
CA ASN A 21 17.19 -12.14 8.56
C ASN A 21 17.25 -13.63 8.98
N TYR A 22 18.42 -14.22 9.19
CA TYR A 22 18.53 -15.60 9.70
C TYR A 22 18.06 -15.75 11.16
N GLY A 23 18.10 -14.67 11.96
CA GLY A 23 17.80 -14.70 13.39
C GLY A 23 18.97 -15.17 14.27
N GLY A 24 18.74 -15.30 15.58
CA GLY A 24 19.71 -15.90 16.52
C GLY A 24 20.58 -14.92 17.33
N HIS A 25 20.12 -13.69 17.58
CA HIS A 25 20.76 -12.80 18.54
C HIS A 25 20.11 -12.96 19.92
N ASP A 26 20.47 -14.04 20.64
CA ASP A 26 19.94 -14.34 21.97
C ASP A 26 20.60 -13.52 23.09
N ASP A 27 21.57 -12.66 22.77
CA ASP A 27 22.44 -12.03 23.76
C ASP A 27 22.68 -10.55 23.45
N ASP A 28 21.61 -9.75 23.38
CA ASP A 28 21.74 -8.33 23.71
C ASP A 28 20.41 -7.74 24.14
N LEU A 29 20.43 -6.89 25.16
CA LEU A 29 19.28 -6.19 25.76
C LEU A 29 18.60 -5.18 24.80
N SER A 30 18.81 -5.33 23.49
CA SER A 30 18.30 -4.47 22.44
C SER A 30 17.08 -5.11 21.75
N VAL A 31 15.90 -4.60 22.09
CA VAL A 31 14.59 -4.96 21.51
C VAL A 31 14.52 -4.78 19.97
N ARG A 32 15.57 -4.23 19.34
CA ARG A 32 15.63 -3.94 17.90
C ARG A 32 16.10 -5.10 17.02
N HIS A 33 16.63 -6.19 17.57
CA HIS A 33 17.25 -7.27 16.77
C HIS A 33 16.51 -8.61 16.82
N CYS A 34 15.20 -8.61 17.11
CA CYS A 34 14.36 -9.80 17.00
C CYS A 34 13.80 -10.03 15.58
N THR A 35 14.39 -9.41 14.55
CA THR A 35 13.86 -9.53 13.18
C THR A 35 14.42 -10.77 12.52
N ASN A 36 13.55 -11.70 12.13
CA ASN A 36 13.88 -12.89 11.36
C ASN A 36 12.93 -13.03 10.15
N ALA A 37 13.38 -13.75 9.13
CA ALA A 37 12.52 -14.06 7.99
C ALA A 37 11.49 -15.12 8.41
N TYR A 38 10.20 -14.82 8.20
CA TYR A 38 9.11 -15.77 8.44
C TYR A 38 8.68 -16.52 7.16
N MET A 39 8.96 -15.96 5.98
CA MET A 39 8.57 -16.51 4.68
C MET A 39 9.65 -16.20 3.63
N LEU A 40 9.92 -17.18 2.77
CA LEU A 40 10.89 -17.08 1.68
C LEU A 40 10.21 -17.48 0.37
N VAL A 41 10.53 -16.77 -0.71
CA VAL A 41 10.03 -17.06 -2.05
C VAL A 41 11.22 -17.38 -2.95
N TYR A 42 11.21 -18.58 -3.53
CA TYR A 42 12.22 -19.03 -4.48
C TYR A 42 11.60 -19.23 -5.86
N ILE A 43 12.37 -18.93 -6.90
CA ILE A 43 11.99 -19.17 -8.29
C ILE A 43 12.98 -20.16 -8.87
N ARG A 44 12.47 -21.21 -9.53
CA ARG A 44 13.31 -22.21 -10.20
C ARG A 44 14.06 -21.55 -11.35
N GLU A 45 15.38 -21.75 -11.41
CA GLU A 45 16.27 -21.12 -12.40
C GLU A 45 15.80 -21.32 -13.85
N SER A 46 15.41 -22.54 -14.22
CA SER A 46 14.87 -22.86 -15.56
C SER A 46 13.58 -22.12 -15.93
N LYS A 47 12.90 -21.51 -14.96
CA LYS A 47 11.61 -20.82 -15.11
C LYS A 47 11.71 -19.32 -14.79
N LEU A 48 12.91 -18.82 -14.49
CA LEU A 48 13.13 -17.45 -14.07
C LEU A 48 12.63 -16.44 -15.12
N SER A 49 12.93 -16.67 -16.40
CA SER A 49 12.54 -15.79 -17.50
C SER A 49 11.04 -15.77 -17.78
N GLU A 50 10.35 -16.89 -17.55
CA GLU A 50 8.91 -17.01 -17.74
C GLU A 50 8.15 -16.34 -16.59
N VAL A 51 8.58 -16.58 -15.35
CA VAL A 51 7.94 -16.03 -14.14
C VAL A 51 8.18 -14.53 -14.00
N LEU A 52 9.38 -14.05 -14.33
CA LEU A 52 9.76 -12.63 -14.28
C LEU A 52 9.78 -11.98 -15.67
N GLN A 53 8.81 -12.33 -16.52
CA GLN A 53 8.66 -11.69 -17.83
C GLN A 53 8.44 -10.18 -17.69
N ALA A 54 8.88 -9.43 -18.69
CA ALA A 54 8.62 -7.99 -18.73
C ALA A 54 7.12 -7.74 -18.88
N VAL A 55 6.56 -6.95 -17.96
CA VAL A 55 5.17 -6.50 -18.00
C VAL A 55 5.15 -5.05 -18.47
N THR A 56 4.34 -4.79 -19.49
CA THR A 56 4.17 -3.49 -20.16
C THR A 56 2.74 -2.98 -20.01
N ASP A 57 2.52 -1.71 -20.31
CA ASP A 57 1.17 -1.12 -20.25
C ASP A 57 0.18 -1.79 -21.23
N HIS A 58 0.69 -2.40 -22.31
CA HIS A 58 -0.12 -3.13 -23.29
C HIS A 58 -0.65 -4.47 -22.77
N ASP A 59 -0.05 -5.01 -21.70
CA ASP A 59 -0.51 -6.25 -21.07
C ASP A 59 -1.74 -6.02 -20.17
N ILE A 60 -2.10 -4.76 -19.93
CA ILE A 60 -3.26 -4.37 -19.12
C ILE A 60 -4.46 -4.11 -20.05
N PRO A 61 -5.54 -4.90 -19.96
CA PRO A 61 -6.75 -4.67 -20.73
C PRO A 61 -7.33 -3.26 -20.53
N GLN A 62 -7.65 -2.59 -21.65
CA GLN A 62 -8.16 -1.21 -21.62
C GLN A 62 -9.41 -1.04 -20.73
N GLN A 63 -10.30 -2.03 -20.72
CA GLN A 63 -11.50 -2.03 -19.85
C GLN A 63 -11.15 -1.93 -18.35
N LEU A 64 -10.05 -2.55 -17.91
CA LEU A 64 -9.59 -2.45 -16.52
C LEU A 64 -9.00 -1.07 -16.25
N VAL A 65 -8.24 -0.52 -17.19
CA VAL A 65 -7.66 0.83 -17.08
C VAL A 65 -8.78 1.88 -16.93
N GLU A 66 -9.78 1.85 -17.81
CA GLU A 66 -10.91 2.77 -17.79
C GLU A 66 -11.69 2.67 -16.47
N ARG A 67 -11.99 1.45 -16.01
CA ARG A 67 -12.71 1.24 -14.74
C ARG A 67 -11.93 1.80 -13.55
N LEU A 68 -10.63 1.52 -13.45
CA LEU A 68 -9.79 2.00 -12.35
C LEU A 68 -9.60 3.53 -12.38
N GLN A 69 -9.56 4.13 -13.57
CA GLN A 69 -9.51 5.60 -13.71
C GLN A 69 -10.79 6.24 -13.20
N GLU A 70 -11.95 5.67 -13.53
CA GLU A 70 -13.23 6.18 -13.03
C GLU A 70 -13.38 5.98 -11.51
N GLU A 71 -12.95 4.84 -10.97
CA GLU A 71 -12.90 4.61 -9.51
C GLU A 71 -12.05 5.68 -8.80
N LYS A 72 -10.85 5.97 -9.32
CA LYS A 72 -9.99 7.05 -8.80
C LYS A 72 -10.65 8.43 -8.90
N ARG A 73 -11.38 8.71 -9.98
CA ARG A 73 -12.09 9.98 -10.18
C ARG A 73 -13.20 10.16 -9.13
N ILE A 74 -13.99 9.11 -8.89
CA ILE A 74 -15.04 9.12 -7.88
C ILE A 74 -14.44 9.27 -6.47
N GLU A 75 -13.34 8.57 -6.18
CA GLU A 75 -12.66 8.69 -4.88
C GLU A 75 -12.11 10.10 -4.65
N ALA A 76 -11.50 10.71 -5.67
CA ALA A 76 -11.00 12.08 -5.61
C ALA A 76 -12.14 13.08 -5.37
N GLN A 77 -13.28 12.92 -6.04
CA GLN A 77 -14.47 13.75 -5.83
C GLN A 77 -15.00 13.62 -4.39
N LYS A 78 -15.16 12.38 -3.88
CA LYS A 78 -15.58 12.13 -2.49
C LYS A 78 -14.59 12.67 -1.47
N ARG A 79 -13.29 12.63 -1.76
CA ARG A 79 -12.24 13.20 -0.90
C ARG A 79 -12.36 14.72 -0.85
N LYS A 80 -12.59 15.37 -1.99
CA LYS A 80 -12.82 16.81 -2.09
C LYS A 80 -14.07 17.23 -1.31
N GLU A 81 -15.19 16.55 -1.51
CA GLU A 81 -16.44 16.83 -0.76
C GLU A 81 -16.25 16.66 0.75
N ARG A 82 -15.55 15.62 1.21
CA ARG A 82 -15.20 15.45 2.64
C ARG A 82 -14.30 16.57 3.16
N GLN A 83 -13.35 17.03 2.36
CA GLN A 83 -12.51 18.18 2.69
C GLN A 83 -13.31 19.48 2.71
N GLU A 84 -14.40 19.61 1.96
CA GLU A 84 -15.23 20.81 1.97
C GLU A 84 -16.32 20.76 3.06
N ALA A 85 -16.78 19.57 3.45
CA ALA A 85 -17.89 19.39 4.40
C ALA A 85 -17.64 20.03 5.77
N HIS A 86 -16.38 20.07 6.25
CA HIS A 86 -16.06 20.70 7.53
C HIS A 86 -16.16 22.24 7.52
N LEU A 87 -16.28 22.87 6.33
CA LEU A 87 -16.44 24.32 6.19
C LEU A 87 -17.90 24.77 6.30
N TYR A 88 -18.86 23.84 6.31
CA TYR A 88 -20.29 24.15 6.35
C TYR A 88 -20.93 23.56 7.60
N MET A 89 -21.91 24.28 8.16
CA MET A 89 -22.73 23.82 9.28
C MET A 89 -24.20 23.86 8.86
N GLN A 90 -24.95 22.81 9.18
CA GLN A 90 -26.38 22.76 8.92
C GLN A 90 -27.13 23.46 10.05
N VAL A 91 -27.82 24.56 9.74
CA VAL A 91 -28.73 25.23 10.68
C VAL A 91 -30.14 24.80 10.33
N GLN A 92 -30.82 24.14 11.26
CA GLN A 92 -32.25 23.85 11.16
C GLN A 92 -33.01 24.93 11.92
N VAL A 93 -33.94 25.60 11.25
CA VAL A 93 -34.79 26.64 11.83
C VAL A 93 -36.21 26.10 11.86
N SER A 94 -36.82 26.09 13.05
CA SER A 94 -38.22 25.72 13.24
C SER A 94 -39.01 26.94 13.70
N LEU A 95 -40.22 27.09 13.16
CA LEU A 95 -41.12 28.19 13.47
C LEU A 95 -42.25 27.71 14.37
N GLU A 96 -42.79 28.61 15.19
CA GLU A 96 -43.86 28.33 16.16
C GLU A 96 -45.14 27.75 15.53
N LYS A 97 -45.35 27.99 14.23
CA LYS A 97 -46.48 27.46 13.46
C LYS A 97 -46.35 25.97 13.10
N GLU A 98 -45.16 25.40 13.32
CA GLU A 98 -44.85 23.98 13.06
C GLU A 98 -44.65 23.18 14.35
N LEU A 99 -44.86 23.80 15.53
CA LEU A 99 -44.94 23.13 16.81
C LEU A 99 -46.38 22.57 16.99
N PRO A 100 -46.53 21.29 17.40
CA PRO A 100 -47.84 20.62 17.54
C PRO A 100 -48.73 21.22 18.63
#